data_AF-A0AAU8RXD5-F1
#
_entry.id   AF-A0AAU8RXD5-F1
#
_cell.length_a   1.000
_cell.length_b   1.000
_cell.length_c   1.000
_cell.angle_alpha   90.00
_cell.angle_beta   90.00
_cell.angle_gamma   90.00
#
_symmetry.space_group_name_H-M   'P 1'
#
loop_
_entity.id
_entity.type
_entity.pdbx_description
1 polymer ?
#
loop_
_entity_poly.entity_id
_entity_poly.type
_entity_poly.pdbx_seq_one_letter_code
_entity_poly.pdbx_strand_id
1 'polypeptide(L)'
;MSAKEFAKQLKVEIENFAAQGQDSVSIETLTSGLDKFINSASEESESILIERLKAYLQSEVEKEKYNHSADLEMFKSVIQTGQNALRAIVLLNGGAAVALLAFIGKLADVSRLNIPLFAAPLTIFVVGAFLSTISSGLTYLTQLLYSEEGKWRTRAGVSLQIASVLLGLTSLCLFGYGTYRAYGAFIALGT
;
A
#
# COMPACT_ATOMS: atom_id res chain seq x y z
N MET A 1 22.69 22.52 -42.31
CA MET A 1 23.39 23.09 -41.13
C MET A 1 24.88 23.23 -41.44
N SER A 2 25.57 24.25 -40.93
CA SER A 2 27.02 24.37 -41.15
C SER A 2 27.82 23.52 -40.14
N ALA A 3 29.01 23.03 -40.51
CA ALA A 3 29.88 22.26 -39.61
C ALA A 3 30.18 22.98 -38.28
N LYS A 4 30.12 24.32 -38.30
CA LYS A 4 30.37 25.18 -37.14
C LYS A 4 29.23 25.17 -36.12
N GLU A 5 27.98 25.02 -36.57
CA GLU A 5 26.81 24.94 -35.69
C GLU A 5 26.70 23.56 -35.04
N PHE A 6 27.05 22.51 -35.80
CA PHE A 6 27.10 21.14 -35.30
C PHE A 6 28.10 21.00 -34.14
N ALA A 7 29.33 21.50 -34.33
CA ALA A 7 30.35 21.50 -33.28
C ALA A 7 29.91 22.27 -32.02
N LYS A 8 29.03 23.27 -32.18
CA LYS A 8 28.51 24.07 -31.06
C LYS A 8 27.44 23.31 -30.27
N GLN A 9 26.53 22.61 -30.95
CA GLN A 9 25.49 21.80 -30.29
C GLN A 9 26.08 20.59 -29.56
N LEU A 10 27.01 19.88 -30.21
CA LEU A 10 27.67 18.72 -29.58
C LEU A 10 28.41 19.12 -28.30
N LYS A 11 29.03 20.30 -28.29
CA LYS A 11 29.72 20.83 -27.10
C LYS A 11 28.74 21.11 -25.93
N VAL A 12 27.58 21.72 -26.22
CA VAL A 12 26.56 22.01 -25.20
C VAL A 12 25.99 20.74 -24.60
N GLU A 13 25.77 19.71 -25.41
CA GLU A 13 25.27 18.41 -24.94
C GLU A 13 26.26 17.76 -23.95
N ILE A 14 27.56 17.78 -24.27
CA ILE A 14 28.63 17.24 -23.41
C ILE A 14 28.71 18.02 -22.09
N GLU A 15 28.59 19.36 -22.13
CA GLU A 15 28.59 20.20 -20.93
C GLU A 15 27.36 19.96 -20.04
N ASN A 16 26.20 19.67 -20.64
CA ASN A 16 24.98 19.32 -19.89
C ASN A 16 25.10 17.96 -19.19
N PHE A 17 25.71 16.97 -19.83
CA PHE A 17 25.99 15.68 -19.17
C PHE A 17 26.96 15.84 -18.01
N ALA A 18 28.00 16.67 -18.16
CA ALA A 18 28.92 16.99 -17.07
C ALA A 18 28.22 17.72 -15.90
N ALA A 19 27.29 18.64 -16.19
CA ALA A 19 26.52 19.36 -15.16
C ALA A 19 25.54 18.46 -14.38
N GLN A 20 25.14 17.32 -14.95
CA GLN A 20 24.29 16.31 -14.30
C GLN A 20 25.09 15.29 -13.48
N GLY A 21 26.39 15.53 -13.28
CA GLY A 21 27.27 14.68 -12.46
C GLY A 21 27.73 13.40 -13.16
N GLN A 22 27.65 13.36 -14.49
CA GLN A 22 28.03 12.21 -15.30
C GLN A 22 29.42 12.42 -15.91
N ASP A 23 30.45 11.85 -15.26
CA ASP A 23 31.86 12.04 -15.62
C ASP A 23 32.33 11.22 -16.83
N SER A 24 31.48 10.33 -17.35
CA SER A 24 31.79 9.50 -18.52
C SER A 24 30.57 9.26 -19.40
N VAL A 25 30.75 9.34 -20.72
CA VAL A 25 29.74 9.08 -21.73
C VAL A 25 30.14 7.83 -22.52
N SER A 26 29.23 6.89 -22.71
CA SER A 26 29.49 5.66 -23.46
C SER A 26 29.78 5.97 -24.94
N ILE A 27 30.75 5.25 -25.53
CA ILE A 27 31.06 5.31 -26.96
C ILE A 27 29.80 5.01 -27.78
N GLU A 28 28.95 4.08 -27.34
CA GLU A 28 27.67 3.77 -28.01
C GLU A 28 26.70 4.95 -28.03
N THR A 29 26.64 5.75 -26.97
CA THR A 29 25.79 6.94 -26.90
C THR A 29 26.28 8.00 -27.90
N LEU A 30 27.59 8.18 -28.01
CA LEU A 30 28.20 9.12 -28.96
C LEU A 30 28.00 8.66 -30.41
N THR A 31 28.24 7.38 -30.72
CA THR A 31 28.04 6.85 -32.07
C THR A 31 26.56 6.86 -32.46
N SER A 32 25.64 6.49 -31.55
CA SER A 32 24.20 6.56 -31.79
C SER A 32 23.69 7.98 -32.01
N GLY A 33 24.22 8.96 -31.27
CA GLY A 33 23.92 10.37 -31.47
C GLY A 33 24.37 10.86 -32.84
N LEU A 34 25.60 10.50 -33.26
CA LEU A 34 26.16 10.86 -34.56
C LEU A 34 25.41 10.19 -35.72
N ASP A 35 25.04 8.92 -35.58
CA ASP A 35 24.27 8.18 -36.59
C ASP A 35 22.88 8.77 -36.80
N LYS A 36 22.22 9.27 -35.74
CA LYS A 36 20.94 9.98 -35.87
C LYS A 36 21.08 11.24 -36.72
N PHE A 37 22.18 11.98 -36.58
CA PHE A 37 22.44 13.17 -37.39
C PHE A 37 22.83 12.82 -38.83
N ILE A 38 23.72 11.86 -39.02
CA ILE A 38 24.18 11.42 -40.36
C ILE A 38 23.00 10.85 -41.17
N ASN A 39 22.13 10.06 -40.52
CA ASN A 39 20.97 9.46 -41.17
C ASN A 39 19.76 10.42 -41.27
N SER A 40 19.77 11.56 -40.58
CA SER A 40 18.75 12.62 -40.74
C SER A 40 18.95 13.50 -41.98
N ALA A 41 20.02 13.29 -42.75
CA ALA A 41 20.29 14.01 -43.99
C ALA A 41 19.47 13.51 -45.20
N SER A 42 18.50 12.60 -45.00
CA SER A 42 17.49 12.24 -46.00
C SER A 42 16.19 13.00 -45.75
N GLU A 43 15.72 13.69 -46.79
CA GLU A 43 14.60 14.63 -46.89
C GLU A 43 13.27 14.25 -46.18
N GLU A 44 13.20 14.39 -44.87
CA GLU A 44 11.94 14.57 -44.15
C GLU A 44 11.86 16.05 -43.73
N SER A 45 10.79 16.76 -44.13
CA SER A 45 10.64 18.19 -43.80
C SER A 45 10.80 18.40 -42.30
N GLU A 46 11.62 19.37 -41.88
CA GLU A 46 11.88 19.72 -40.47
C GLU A 46 10.57 19.86 -39.67
N SER A 47 9.50 20.32 -40.32
CA SER A 47 8.15 20.40 -39.75
C SER A 47 7.55 19.04 -39.37
N ILE A 48 7.75 18.00 -40.18
CA ILE A 48 7.22 16.64 -39.94
C ILE A 48 7.94 15.99 -38.75
N LEU A 49 9.25 16.21 -38.65
CA LEU A 49 10.09 15.66 -37.59
C LEU A 49 9.77 16.29 -36.23
N ILE A 50 9.55 17.61 -36.20
CA ILE A 50 9.08 18.32 -35.01
C ILE A 50 7.70 17.82 -34.57
N GLU A 51 6.78 17.59 -35.50
CA GLU A 51 5.43 17.11 -35.17
C GLU A 51 5.45 15.68 -34.62
N ARG A 52 6.25 14.78 -35.21
CA ARG A 52 6.45 13.42 -34.66
C ARG A 52 7.09 13.43 -33.29
N LEU A 53 8.09 14.28 -33.06
CA LEU A 53 8.74 14.40 -31.74
C LEU A 53 7.76 14.93 -30.69
N LYS A 54 6.93 15.93 -31.03
CA LYS A 54 5.86 16.41 -30.15
C LYS A 54 4.85 15.31 -29.84
N ALA A 55 4.40 14.56 -30.84
CA ALA A 55 3.47 13.45 -30.66
C ALA A 55 4.07 12.35 -29.75
N TYR A 56 5.35 12.02 -29.94
CA TYR A 56 6.05 11.07 -29.08
C TYR A 56 6.14 11.55 -27.63
N LEU A 57 6.58 12.80 -27.41
CA LEU A 57 6.68 13.39 -26.07
C LEU A 57 5.31 13.49 -25.39
N GLN A 58 4.26 13.86 -26.13
CA GLN A 58 2.90 13.89 -25.63
C GLN A 58 2.42 12.50 -25.22
N SER A 59 2.68 11.48 -26.05
CA SER A 59 2.35 10.09 -25.73
C SER A 59 3.07 9.61 -24.46
N GLU A 60 4.35 9.96 -24.29
CA GLU A 60 5.11 9.55 -23.11
C GLU A 60 4.61 10.25 -21.84
N VAL A 61 4.35 11.55 -21.91
CA VAL A 61 3.75 12.30 -20.79
C VAL A 61 2.38 11.75 -20.41
N GLU A 62 1.55 11.40 -21.39
CA GLU A 62 0.22 10.85 -21.12
C GLU A 62 0.30 9.46 -20.52
N LYS A 63 1.25 8.63 -20.96
CA LYS A 63 1.53 7.32 -20.36
C LYS A 63 2.00 7.45 -18.92
N GLU A 64 2.92 8.37 -18.62
CA GLU A 64 3.38 8.61 -17.25
C GLU A 64 2.27 9.15 -16.35
N LYS A 65 1.42 10.05 -16.86
CA LYS A 65 0.21 10.50 -16.14
C LYS A 65 -0.74 9.35 -15.84
N TYR A 66 -0.99 8.50 -16.84
CA TYR A 66 -1.85 7.32 -16.69
C TYR A 66 -1.28 6.36 -15.63
N ASN A 67 0.00 6.03 -15.72
CA ASN A 67 0.69 5.16 -14.75
C ASN A 67 0.60 5.74 -13.34
N HIS A 68 0.93 7.03 -13.17
CA HIS A 68 0.85 7.71 -11.88
C HIS A 68 -0.58 7.70 -11.31
N SER A 69 -1.59 7.96 -12.14
CA SER A 69 -2.99 7.90 -11.71
C SER A 69 -3.42 6.49 -11.32
N ALA A 70 -3.00 5.48 -12.09
CA ALA A 70 -3.30 4.08 -11.81
C ALA A 70 -2.66 3.64 -10.48
N ASP A 71 -1.41 4.04 -10.22
CA ASP A 71 -0.71 3.76 -8.97
C ASP A 71 -1.42 4.38 -7.76
N LEU A 72 -1.87 5.63 -7.88
CA LEU A 72 -2.63 6.31 -6.83
C LEU A 72 -3.98 5.64 -6.56
N GLU A 73 -4.68 5.20 -7.61
CA GLU A 73 -5.95 4.49 -7.48
C GLU A 73 -5.77 3.10 -6.84
N MET A 74 -4.74 2.36 -7.26
CA MET A 74 -4.34 1.09 -6.66
C MET A 74 -4.05 1.29 -5.17
N PHE A 75 -3.21 2.27 -4.81
CA PHE A 75 -2.83 2.54 -3.42
C PHE A 75 -4.06 2.83 -2.56
N LYS A 76 -4.99 3.68 -3.04
CA LYS A 76 -6.26 3.95 -2.36
C LYS A 76 -7.11 2.69 -2.19
N SER A 77 -7.21 1.87 -3.24
CA SER A 77 -7.97 0.61 -3.22
C SER A 77 -7.45 -0.38 -2.17
N VAL A 78 -6.13 -0.53 -2.05
CA VAL A 78 -5.52 -1.40 -1.03
C VAL A 78 -5.75 -0.89 0.38
N ILE A 79 -5.59 0.42 0.62
CA ILE A 79 -5.88 1.02 1.93
C ILE A 79 -7.35 0.80 2.31
N GLN A 80 -8.27 1.04 1.38
CA GLN A 80 -9.69 0.88 1.63
C GLN A 80 -10.08 -0.59 1.88
N THR A 81 -9.50 -1.51 1.12
CA THR A 81 -9.70 -2.96 1.33
C THR A 81 -9.18 -3.39 2.70
N GLY A 82 -8.00 -2.91 3.12
CA GLY A 82 -7.44 -3.17 4.45
C GLY A 82 -8.31 -2.62 5.59
N GLN A 83 -8.82 -1.39 5.45
CA GLN A 83 -9.75 -0.81 6.42
C GLN A 83 -11.06 -1.61 6.52
N ASN A 84 -11.60 -2.05 5.39
CA ASN A 84 -12.81 -2.88 5.36
C ASN A 84 -12.57 -4.24 6.03
N ALA A 85 -11.41 -4.86 5.82
CA ALA A 85 -11.04 -6.09 6.49
C ALA A 85 -10.95 -5.91 8.02
N LEU A 86 -10.30 -4.85 8.51
CA LEU A 86 -10.23 -4.56 9.94
C LEU A 86 -11.62 -4.30 10.57
N ARG A 87 -12.49 -3.55 9.88
CA ARG A 87 -13.89 -3.35 10.31
C ARG A 87 -14.64 -4.67 10.40
N ALA A 88 -14.46 -5.57 9.44
CA ALA A 88 -15.07 -6.90 9.47
C ALA A 88 -14.56 -7.73 10.66
N ILE A 89 -13.27 -7.67 10.98
CA ILE A 89 -12.68 -8.38 12.14
C ILE A 89 -13.24 -7.82 13.47
N VAL A 90 -13.36 -6.51 13.60
CA VAL A 90 -14.00 -5.86 14.76
C VAL A 90 -15.45 -6.33 14.88
N LEU A 91 -16.20 -6.36 13.77
CA LEU A 91 -17.60 -6.79 13.76
C LEU A 91 -17.76 -8.27 14.10
N LEU A 92 -16.87 -9.15 13.63
CA LEU A 92 -16.89 -10.57 13.96
C LEU A 92 -16.70 -10.79 15.47
N ASN A 93 -15.63 -10.23 16.03
CA ASN A 93 -15.33 -10.38 17.45
C ASN A 93 -16.38 -9.66 18.33
N GLY A 94 -16.71 -8.41 18.01
CA GLY A 94 -17.70 -7.62 18.75
C GLY A 94 -19.09 -8.24 18.67
N GLY A 95 -19.51 -8.68 17.48
CA GLY A 95 -20.79 -9.35 17.27
C GLY A 95 -20.90 -10.66 18.05
N ALA A 96 -19.84 -11.48 18.06
CA ALA A 96 -19.79 -12.70 18.86
C ALA A 96 -19.84 -12.40 20.36
N ALA A 97 -19.13 -11.37 20.84
CA ALA A 97 -19.18 -10.94 22.24
C ALA A 97 -20.59 -10.47 22.64
N VAL A 98 -21.24 -9.65 21.81
CA VAL A 98 -22.62 -9.18 22.04
C VAL A 98 -23.61 -10.36 22.04
N ALA A 99 -23.48 -11.29 21.10
CA ALA A 99 -24.32 -12.48 21.04
C ALA A 99 -24.17 -13.35 22.30
N LEU A 100 -22.93 -13.54 22.78
CA LEU A 100 -22.69 -14.25 24.04
C LEU A 100 -23.25 -13.49 25.24
N LEU A 101 -23.10 -12.17 25.33
CA LEU A 101 -23.69 -11.38 26.41
C LEU A 101 -25.23 -11.48 26.43
N ALA A 102 -25.86 -11.43 25.26
CA ALA A 102 -27.31 -11.62 25.14
C ALA A 102 -27.73 -13.03 25.62
N PHE A 103 -26.99 -14.06 25.19
CA PHE A 103 -27.23 -15.43 25.64
C PHE A 103 -27.04 -15.60 27.15
N ILE A 104 -25.95 -15.08 27.72
CA ILE A 104 -25.66 -15.08 29.16
C ILE A 104 -26.77 -14.36 29.93
N GLY A 105 -27.25 -13.23 29.42
CA GLY A 105 -28.37 -12.49 30.01
C GLY A 105 -29.61 -13.37 30.14
N LYS A 106 -29.94 -14.13 29.09
CA LYS A 106 -31.05 -15.09 29.16
C LYS A 106 -30.76 -16.29 30.07
N LEU A 107 -29.53 -16.78 30.07
CA LEU A 107 -29.10 -17.91 30.90
C LEU A 107 -29.14 -17.57 32.40
N ALA A 108 -28.93 -16.30 32.77
CA ALA A 108 -28.96 -15.85 34.17
C ALA A 108 -30.33 -16.02 34.85
N ASP A 109 -31.41 -16.08 34.07
CA ASP A 109 -32.77 -16.37 34.55
C ASP A 109 -32.99 -17.88 34.80
N VAL A 110 -32.24 -18.75 34.11
CA VAL A 110 -32.51 -20.20 34.06
C VAL A 110 -31.48 -21.00 34.86
N SER A 111 -30.18 -20.70 34.71
CA SER A 111 -29.10 -21.44 35.39
C SER A 111 -27.86 -20.57 35.58
N ARG A 112 -27.81 -19.87 36.72
CA ARG A 112 -26.67 -19.02 37.08
C ARG A 112 -25.36 -19.79 37.26
N LEU A 113 -25.43 -21.06 37.61
CA LEU A 113 -24.25 -21.93 37.81
C LEU A 113 -23.47 -22.16 36.50
N ASN A 114 -24.13 -22.02 35.35
CA ASN A 114 -23.53 -22.27 34.04
C ASN A 114 -22.93 -21.02 33.38
N ILE A 115 -23.16 -19.82 33.94
CA ILE A 115 -22.61 -18.56 33.42
C ILE A 115 -21.07 -18.59 33.30
N PRO A 116 -20.30 -19.12 34.28
CA PRO A 116 -18.83 -19.13 34.19
C PRO A 116 -18.27 -19.89 32.99
N LEU A 117 -19.02 -20.84 32.40
CA LEU A 117 -18.60 -21.57 31.20
C LEU A 117 -18.33 -20.65 30.01
N PHE A 118 -19.06 -19.53 29.94
CA PHE A 118 -18.98 -18.57 28.84
C PHE A 118 -18.00 -17.42 29.09
N ALA A 119 -17.39 -17.34 30.28
CA ALA A 119 -16.44 -16.27 30.62
C ALA A 119 -15.22 -16.29 29.69
N ALA A 120 -14.61 -17.47 29.50
CA ALA A 120 -13.43 -17.62 28.64
C ALA A 120 -13.69 -17.23 27.16
N PRO A 121 -14.69 -17.77 26.44
CA PRO A 121 -14.95 -17.37 25.06
C PRO A 121 -15.33 -15.89 24.95
N LEU A 122 -16.09 -15.34 25.91
CA LEU A 122 -16.42 -13.91 25.93
C LEU A 122 -15.16 -13.04 26.04
N THR A 123 -14.25 -13.36 26.97
CA THR A 123 -12.98 -12.62 27.09
C THR A 123 -12.16 -12.68 25.82
N ILE A 124 -12.08 -13.86 25.17
CA ILE A 124 -11.34 -14.02 23.91
C ILE A 124 -11.89 -13.10 22.82
N PHE A 125 -13.22 -13.04 22.65
CA PHE A 125 -13.83 -12.14 21.67
C PHE A 125 -13.61 -10.66 21.99
N VAL A 126 -13.72 -10.26 23.26
CA VAL A 126 -13.47 -8.87 23.67
C VAL A 126 -12.02 -8.47 23.42
N VAL A 127 -11.07 -9.33 23.76
CA VAL A 127 -9.64 -9.11 23.47
C VAL A 127 -9.41 -9.06 21.96
N GLY A 128 -10.01 -9.97 21.18
CA GLY A 128 -9.97 -9.95 19.72
C GLY A 128 -10.42 -8.60 19.16
N ALA A 129 -11.61 -8.12 19.56
CA ALA A 129 -12.16 -6.84 19.12
C ALA A 129 -11.25 -5.65 19.50
N PHE A 130 -10.69 -5.67 20.71
CA PHE A 130 -9.76 -4.66 21.20
C PHE A 130 -8.48 -4.61 20.37
N LEU A 131 -7.85 -5.76 20.11
CA LEU A 131 -6.62 -5.82 19.29
C LEU A 131 -6.87 -5.35 17.85
N SER A 132 -8.01 -5.68 17.24
CA SER A 132 -8.37 -5.17 15.90
C SER A 132 -8.61 -3.66 15.87
N THR A 133 -9.14 -3.10 16.97
CA THR A 133 -9.31 -1.65 17.10
C THR A 133 -7.96 -0.95 17.26
N ILE A 134 -7.05 -1.49 18.08
CA ILE A 134 -5.68 -0.99 18.20
C ILE A 134 -4.98 -1.08 16.84
N SER A 135 -5.07 -2.21 16.14
CA SER A 135 -4.50 -2.39 14.80
C SER A 135 -4.96 -1.28 13.85
N SER A 136 -6.26 -0.96 13.84
CA SER A 136 -6.81 0.17 13.06
C SER A 136 -6.22 1.52 13.48
N GLY A 137 -6.09 1.80 14.78
CA GLY A 137 -5.45 3.02 15.27
C GLY A 137 -3.96 3.14 14.87
N LEU A 138 -3.23 2.02 14.89
CA LEU A 138 -1.83 2.00 14.44
C LEU A 138 -1.70 2.26 12.93
N THR A 139 -2.67 1.84 12.11
CA THR A 139 -2.65 2.18 10.68
C THR A 139 -2.75 3.69 10.46
N TYR A 140 -3.55 4.39 11.26
CA TYR A 140 -3.65 5.85 11.21
C TYR A 140 -2.34 6.52 11.63
N LEU A 141 -1.72 6.08 12.73
CA LEU A 141 -0.41 6.60 13.16
C LEU A 141 0.69 6.36 12.11
N THR A 142 0.63 5.23 11.42
CA THR A 142 1.57 4.90 10.36
C THR A 142 1.45 5.87 9.17
N GLN A 143 0.21 6.24 8.79
CA GLN A 143 -0.03 7.24 7.74
C GLN A 143 0.50 8.62 8.14
N LEU A 144 0.34 9.03 9.41
CA LEU A 144 0.92 10.28 9.91
C LEU A 144 2.46 10.29 9.83
N LEU A 145 3.10 9.15 10.08
CA LEU A 145 4.56 9.05 10.00
C LEU A 145 5.08 9.14 8.57
N TYR A 146 4.34 8.60 7.60
CA TYR A 146 4.69 8.67 6.18
C TYR A 146 4.40 10.03 5.52
N SER A 147 3.70 10.94 6.19
CA SER A 147 3.37 12.26 5.64
C SER A 147 4.56 13.21 5.49
N GLU A 148 5.71 12.92 6.11
CA GLU A 148 6.91 13.76 6.03
C GLU A 148 8.16 12.91 5.79
N GLU A 149 9.12 13.47 5.06
CA GLU A 149 10.36 12.79 4.70
C GLU A 149 11.34 12.73 5.89
N GLY A 150 11.77 11.52 6.25
CA GLY A 150 12.80 11.32 7.27
C GLY A 150 13.09 9.85 7.52
N LYS A 151 14.37 9.44 7.41
CA LYS A 151 14.81 8.03 7.52
C LYS A 151 14.32 7.34 8.81
N TRP A 152 14.30 8.07 9.93
CA TRP A 152 13.77 7.57 11.21
C TRP A 152 12.25 7.32 11.17
N ARG A 153 11.48 8.27 10.62
CA ARG A 153 10.02 8.17 10.51
C ARG A 153 9.61 7.03 9.59
N THR A 154 10.30 6.86 8.47
CA THR A 154 10.07 5.73 7.56
C THR A 154 10.30 4.39 8.27
N ARG A 155 11.40 4.25 9.03
CA ARG A 155 11.68 3.02 9.78
C ARG A 155 10.66 2.76 10.88
N ALA A 156 10.25 3.80 11.62
CA ALA A 156 9.21 3.70 12.64
C ALA A 156 7.84 3.33 12.03
N GLY A 157 7.49 3.93 10.88
CA GLY A 157 6.28 3.62 10.14
C GLY A 157 6.22 2.17 9.68
N VAL A 158 7.32 1.63 9.15
CA VAL A 158 7.40 0.21 8.76
C VAL A 158 7.19 -0.71 9.97
N SER A 159 7.85 -0.43 11.09
CA SER A 159 7.69 -1.22 12.32
C SER A 159 6.25 -1.20 12.84
N LEU A 160 5.60 -0.03 12.85
CA LEU A 160 4.20 0.10 13.28
C LEU A 160 3.23 -0.58 12.32
N GLN A 161 3.51 -0.55 11.02
CA GLN A 161 2.73 -1.27 10.02
C GLN A 161 2.79 -2.79 10.27
N ILE A 162 3.98 -3.33 10.48
CA ILE A 162 4.16 -4.77 10.78
C ILE A 162 3.43 -5.13 12.07
N ALA A 163 3.56 -4.32 13.12
CA ALA A 163 2.82 -4.53 14.37
C ALA A 163 1.30 -4.51 14.16
N SER A 164 0.78 -3.58 13.36
CA SER A 164 -0.65 -3.49 13.02
C SER A 164 -1.14 -4.76 12.31
N VAL A 165 -0.39 -5.27 11.33
CA VAL A 165 -0.72 -6.52 10.61
C VAL A 165 -0.74 -7.71 11.57
N LEU A 166 0.28 -7.85 12.42
CA LEU A 166 0.35 -8.94 13.39
C LEU A 166 -0.82 -8.91 14.39
N LEU A 167 -1.21 -7.72 14.86
CA LEU A 167 -2.37 -7.55 15.74
C LEU A 167 -3.68 -7.95 15.05
N GLY A 168 -3.86 -7.56 13.77
CA GLY A 168 -5.02 -7.92 12.98
C GLY A 168 -5.14 -9.44 12.77
N LEU A 169 -4.03 -10.10 12.41
CA LEU A 169 -3.97 -11.56 12.27
C LEU A 169 -4.22 -12.27 13.60
N THR A 170 -3.61 -11.78 14.68
CA THR A 170 -3.81 -12.33 16.03
C THR A 170 -5.28 -12.24 16.44
N SER A 171 -5.94 -11.10 16.19
CA SER A 171 -7.37 -10.92 16.45
C SER A 171 -8.24 -11.92 15.67
N LEU A 172 -7.90 -12.21 14.42
CA LEU A 172 -8.60 -13.22 13.61
C LEU A 172 -8.40 -14.63 14.16
N CYS A 173 -7.18 -14.98 14.59
CA CYS A 173 -6.91 -16.26 15.24
C CYS A 173 -7.69 -16.40 16.57
N LEU A 174 -7.77 -15.33 17.35
CA LEU A 174 -8.57 -15.29 18.59
C LEU A 174 -10.06 -15.50 18.29
N PHE A 175 -10.61 -14.93 17.21
CA PHE A 175 -11.99 -15.20 16.81
C PHE A 175 -12.24 -16.70 16.58
N GLY A 176 -11.36 -17.36 15.83
CA GLY A 176 -11.45 -18.81 15.59
C GLY A 176 -11.35 -19.63 16.89
N TYR A 177 -10.39 -19.29 17.75
CA TYR A 177 -10.21 -19.96 19.04
C TYR A 177 -11.39 -19.71 20.00
N GLY A 178 -11.89 -18.48 20.08
CA GLY A 178 -13.05 -18.11 20.88
C GLY A 178 -14.31 -18.84 20.44
N THR A 179 -14.50 -19.01 19.14
CA THR A 179 -15.61 -19.80 18.56
C THR A 179 -15.53 -21.26 18.99
N TYR A 180 -14.34 -21.86 18.92
CA TYR A 180 -14.14 -23.23 19.41
C TYR A 180 -14.43 -23.38 20.91
N ARG A 181 -13.99 -22.42 21.73
CA ARG A 181 -14.28 -22.40 23.17
C ARG A 181 -15.76 -22.20 23.48
N ALA A 182 -16.44 -21.34 22.72
CA ALA A 182 -17.88 -21.12 22.85
C ALA A 182 -18.66 -22.40 22.52
N TYR A 183 -18.29 -23.09 21.43
CA TYR A 183 -18.87 -24.37 21.08
C TYR A 183 -18.75 -25.41 22.21
N GLY A 184 -17.57 -25.52 22.83
CA GLY A 184 -17.37 -26.40 23.99
C GLY A 184 -18.25 -26.03 25.19
N ALA A 185 -18.45 -24.73 25.46
CA ALA A 185 -19.34 -24.27 26.52
C ALA A 185 -20.81 -24.63 26.25
N PHE A 186 -21.25 -24.57 24.98
CA PHE A 186 -22.59 -24.99 24.59
C PHE A 186 -22.81 -26.50 24.74
N ILE A 187 -21.81 -27.33 24.38
CA ILE A 187 -21.90 -28.79 24.62
C ILE A 187 -22.03 -29.08 26.11
N ALA A 188 -21.18 -28.47 26.95
CA ALA A 188 -21.21 -28.68 28.39
C ALA A 188 -22.51 -28.21 29.06
N LEU A 189 -23.24 -27.29 28.44
CA LEU A 189 -24.57 -26.88 28.90
C LEU A 189 -25.66 -27.92 28.58
N GLY A 190 -25.47 -28.71 27.52
CA GLY A 190 -26.42 -29.73 27.06
C GLY A 190 -26.27 -31.10 27.71
N THR A 191 -25.22 -31.29 28.51
CA THR A 191 -24.94 -32.50 29.30
C THR A 191 -25.32 -32.30 30.76
#